data_AF-A0A419F6T6-F1
#
_entry.id   AF-A0A419F6T6-F1
#
_cell.length_a   1.000
_cell.length_b   1.000
_cell.length_c   1.000
_cell.angle_alpha   90.00
_cell.angle_beta   90.00
_cell.angle_gamma   90.00
#
_symmetry.space_group_name_H-M   'P 1'
#
loop_
_entity.id
_entity.type
_entity.pdbx_description
1 polymer ?
#
loop_
_entity_poly.entity_id
_entity_poly.type
_entity_poly.pdbx_seq_one_letter_code
_entity_poly.pdbx_strand_id
1 'polypeptide(L)'
;MKRLPWLLALLCLAAPGWSVPLQQAFDQATPGAGYDRIVYLDQATLYTGGLTLSDGDYCLVSSGAVVDLEGNRIIVNPSASLDICGVVLANSDSAALKFSGAGHGWVDHVTFCANYDGLYFWQNSAMKITSCIIANSTRYGVYCHSEYDLRWMAYNDAWSNPSGNYREYCPS
;
A
#
# COMPACT_ATOMS: atom_id res chain seq x y z
N MET A 1 58.07 13.86 5.80
CA MET A 1 56.95 13.55 6.71
C MET A 1 55.64 13.73 5.96
N LYS A 2 54.86 12.64 5.85
CA LYS A 2 53.64 12.52 5.04
C LYS A 2 52.49 13.27 5.69
N ARG A 3 51.83 14.19 4.97
CA ARG A 3 50.52 14.73 5.35
C ARG A 3 49.50 14.32 4.29
N LEU A 4 48.78 13.24 4.57
CA LEU A 4 47.55 12.87 3.90
C LEU A 4 46.72 12.09 4.93
N PRO A 5 45.68 12.71 5.52
CA PRO A 5 44.37 12.05 5.39
C PRO A 5 43.19 13.05 5.38
N TRP A 6 43.14 13.97 4.41
CA TRP A 6 41.99 14.91 4.31
C TRP A 6 41.11 14.61 3.09
N LEU A 7 41.47 13.62 2.27
CA LEU A 7 40.77 13.26 1.04
C LEU A 7 39.68 12.19 1.21
N LEU A 8 39.43 11.70 2.44
CA LEU A 8 38.47 10.62 2.71
C LEU A 8 37.20 11.06 3.47
N ALA A 9 37.09 12.32 3.88
CA ALA A 9 35.94 12.80 4.65
C ALA A 9 34.82 13.42 3.80
N LEU A 10 34.98 13.48 2.47
CA LEU A 10 34.01 14.09 1.55
C LEU A 10 33.40 13.08 0.58
N LEU A 11 33.11 11.87 1.06
CA LEU A 11 32.33 10.87 0.33
C LEU A 11 31.01 10.54 1.06
N CYS A 12 30.41 11.51 1.74
CA CYS A 12 28.96 11.51 1.94
C CYS A 12 28.31 12.16 0.71
N LEU A 13 28.47 11.50 -0.44
CA LEU A 13 27.55 11.68 -1.56
C LEU A 13 26.17 11.39 -0.98
N ALA A 14 25.36 12.43 -0.80
CA ALA A 14 23.92 12.25 -0.76
C ALA A 14 23.58 11.55 -2.08
N ALA A 15 23.44 10.23 -2.03
CA ALA A 15 22.84 9.51 -3.13
C ALA A 15 21.49 10.20 -3.32
N PRO A 16 21.21 10.80 -4.49
CA PRO A 16 19.83 11.15 -4.78
C PRO A 16 19.05 9.85 -4.56
N GLY A 17 18.16 9.83 -3.57
CA GLY A 17 17.27 8.70 -3.38
C GLY A 17 16.45 8.61 -4.65
N TRP A 18 16.83 7.70 -5.55
CA TRP A 18 16.08 7.49 -6.77
C TRP A 18 14.77 6.89 -6.33
N SER A 19 13.69 7.66 -6.47
CA SER A 19 12.37 7.06 -6.40
C SER A 19 12.17 6.19 -7.63
N VAL A 20 11.54 5.04 -7.41
CA VAL A 20 11.17 4.14 -8.50
C VAL A 20 9.65 4.22 -8.65
N PRO A 21 9.11 4.55 -9.84
CA PRO A 21 7.67 4.49 -10.04
C PRO A 21 7.14 3.09 -9.71
N LEU A 22 6.07 3.00 -8.91
CA LEU A 22 5.47 1.71 -8.55
C LEU A 22 5.06 0.91 -9.80
N GLN A 23 4.54 1.60 -10.82
CA GLN A 23 4.24 1.01 -12.12
C GLN A 23 5.45 0.32 -12.75
N GLN A 24 6.64 0.94 -12.68
CA GLN A 24 7.86 0.34 -13.24
C GLN A 24 8.24 -0.96 -12.51
N ALA A 25 8.13 -0.98 -11.18
CA ALA A 25 8.37 -2.20 -10.40
C ALA A 25 7.38 -3.31 -10.76
N PHE A 26 6.11 -2.95 -10.98
CA PHE A 26 5.07 -3.88 -11.42
C PHE A 26 5.33 -4.42 -12.84
N ASP A 27 5.72 -3.56 -13.78
CA ASP A 27 5.99 -3.96 -15.17
C ASP A 27 7.15 -4.96 -15.27
N GLN A 28 8.13 -4.83 -14.38
CA GLN A 28 9.31 -5.71 -14.25
C GLN A 28 9.03 -7.00 -13.47
N ALA A 29 7.90 -7.09 -12.76
CA ALA A 29 7.55 -8.25 -11.97
C ALA A 29 7.22 -9.46 -12.84
N THR A 30 7.55 -10.65 -12.34
CA THR A 30 7.32 -11.92 -13.02
C THR A 30 6.22 -12.74 -12.33
N PRO A 31 5.56 -13.67 -13.04
CA PRO A 31 4.65 -14.63 -12.43
C PRO A 31 5.35 -15.52 -11.39
N GLY A 32 4.60 -16.01 -10.40
CA GLY A 32 5.13 -16.90 -9.36
C GLY A 32 4.11 -17.22 -8.28
N ALA A 33 4.30 -18.34 -7.55
CA ALA A 33 3.46 -18.78 -6.42
C ALA A 33 1.94 -18.78 -6.66
N GLY A 34 1.50 -18.92 -7.92
CA GLY A 34 0.09 -18.88 -8.30
C GLY A 34 -0.44 -17.51 -8.72
N TYR A 35 0.37 -16.45 -8.59
CA TYR A 35 0.04 -15.10 -9.05
C TYR A 35 0.56 -14.86 -10.47
N ASP A 36 -0.18 -14.08 -11.24
CA ASP A 36 0.22 -13.57 -12.54
C ASP A 36 1.44 -12.66 -12.43
N ARG A 37 1.56 -11.90 -11.33
CA ARG A 37 2.78 -11.15 -10.98
C ARG A 37 2.99 -11.08 -9.47
N ILE A 38 4.23 -11.29 -9.04
CA ILE A 38 4.69 -10.96 -7.68
C ILE A 38 5.67 -9.80 -7.74
N VAL A 39 5.32 -8.69 -7.12
CA VAL A 39 6.18 -7.50 -6.98
C VAL A 39 6.87 -7.56 -5.63
N TYR A 40 8.20 -7.65 -5.64
CA TYR A 40 9.02 -7.50 -4.46
C TYR A 40 9.54 -6.08 -4.37
N LEU A 41 9.15 -5.34 -3.34
CA LEU A 41 9.61 -3.98 -3.10
C LEU A 41 10.77 -3.97 -2.09
N ASP A 42 11.88 -3.32 -2.44
CA ASP A 42 13.04 -3.16 -1.57
C ASP A 42 12.77 -2.07 -0.52
N GLN A 43 12.95 -2.39 0.77
CA GLN A 43 12.71 -1.49 1.89
C GLN A 43 13.59 -0.22 1.89
N ALA A 44 14.74 -0.25 1.20
CA ALA A 44 15.64 0.89 1.07
C ALA A 44 15.27 1.79 -0.12
N THR A 45 14.26 1.42 -0.91
CA THR A 45 13.79 2.17 -2.08
C THR A 45 12.49 2.89 -1.75
N LEU A 46 12.44 4.18 -2.09
CA LEU A 46 11.18 4.93 -2.12
C LEU A 46 10.48 4.63 -3.44
N TYR A 47 9.24 4.14 -3.38
CA TYR A 47 8.40 3.99 -4.56
C TYR A 47 7.44 5.16 -4.68
N THR A 48 7.15 5.59 -5.90
CA THR A 48 6.24 6.73 -6.12
C THR A 48 5.10 6.42 -7.08
N GLY A 49 4.01 7.18 -6.97
CA GLY A 49 2.85 7.11 -7.85
C GLY A 49 1.86 6.02 -7.46
N GLY A 50 0.95 5.69 -8.39
CA GLY A 50 -0.12 4.71 -8.19
C GLY A 50 0.03 3.46 -9.04
N LEU A 51 -0.95 2.57 -8.93
CA LEU A 51 -1.06 1.36 -9.73
C LEU A 51 -2.52 1.05 -10.01
N THR A 52 -2.86 0.61 -11.22
CA THR A 52 -4.20 0.12 -11.54
C THR A 52 -4.10 -1.31 -12.02
N LEU A 53 -4.75 -2.21 -11.29
CA LEU A 53 -4.76 -3.64 -11.54
C LEU A 53 -6.08 -4.03 -12.20
N SER A 54 -5.98 -4.76 -13.31
CA SER A 54 -7.10 -5.32 -14.07
C SER A 54 -6.75 -6.74 -14.48
N ASP A 55 -7.74 -7.63 -14.47
CA ASP A 55 -7.65 -9.01 -14.99
C ASP A 55 -6.41 -9.77 -14.52
N GLY A 56 -6.52 -10.48 -13.39
CA GLY A 56 -5.47 -11.35 -12.89
C GLY A 56 -5.27 -11.32 -11.38
N ASP A 57 -4.39 -12.18 -10.90
CA ASP A 57 -4.05 -12.36 -9.51
C ASP A 57 -2.67 -11.79 -9.21
N TYR A 58 -2.60 -10.80 -8.33
CA TYR A 58 -1.38 -10.04 -8.07
C TYR A 58 -0.93 -10.14 -6.61
N CYS A 59 0.38 -10.14 -6.40
CA CYS A 59 0.96 -10.03 -5.08
C CYS A 59 1.95 -8.86 -5.00
N LEU A 60 1.85 -8.04 -3.96
CA LEU A 60 2.78 -6.96 -3.66
C LEU A 60 3.34 -7.17 -2.25
N VAL A 61 4.63 -7.49 -2.14
CA VAL A 61 5.24 -7.87 -0.87
C VAL A 61 6.50 -7.05 -0.58
N SER A 62 6.64 -6.66 0.69
CA SER A 62 7.83 -6.01 1.21
C SER A 62 8.03 -6.29 2.69
N SER A 63 9.11 -5.74 3.24
CA SER A 63 9.42 -5.69 4.67
C SER A 63 9.56 -4.24 5.14
N GLY A 64 8.68 -3.35 4.66
CA GLY A 64 8.60 -1.95 5.07
C GLY A 64 8.89 -0.92 3.98
N ALA A 65 8.90 -1.30 2.69
CA ALA A 65 9.05 -0.31 1.62
C ALA A 65 7.95 0.75 1.68
N VAL A 66 8.33 2.00 1.39
CA VAL A 66 7.41 3.13 1.34
C VAL A 66 6.99 3.37 -0.09
N VAL A 67 5.68 3.43 -0.30
CA VAL A 67 5.05 3.92 -1.53
C VAL A 67 4.44 5.28 -1.21
N ASP A 68 5.09 6.34 -1.66
CA ASP A 68 4.50 7.68 -1.69
C ASP A 68 3.58 7.78 -2.91
N LEU A 69 2.28 7.83 -2.67
CA LEU A 69 1.29 7.79 -3.75
C LEU A 69 1.26 9.11 -4.54
N GLU A 70 1.85 10.20 -4.04
CA GLU A 70 1.88 11.51 -4.71
C GLU A 70 0.48 11.96 -5.17
N GLY A 71 -0.52 11.81 -4.31
CA GLY A 71 -1.93 12.07 -4.60
C GLY A 71 -2.66 10.95 -5.35
N ASN A 72 -1.94 9.95 -5.89
CA ASN A 72 -2.51 8.80 -6.59
C ASN A 72 -3.01 7.71 -5.61
N ARG A 73 -3.23 6.49 -6.12
CA ARG A 73 -3.70 5.34 -5.34
C ARG A 73 -3.38 4.02 -6.05
N ILE A 74 -3.50 2.92 -5.31
CA ILE A 74 -3.59 1.57 -5.86
C ILE A 74 -5.07 1.22 -6.08
N ILE A 75 -5.44 0.88 -7.31
CA ILE A 75 -6.80 0.49 -7.69
C ILE A 75 -6.80 -0.99 -8.07
N VAL A 76 -7.66 -1.77 -7.44
CA VAL A 76 -7.95 -3.15 -7.80
C VAL A 76 -9.32 -3.17 -8.46
N ASN A 77 -9.37 -3.42 -9.77
CA ASN A 77 -10.62 -3.52 -10.51
C ASN A 77 -11.35 -4.84 -10.19
N PRO A 78 -12.67 -4.93 -10.48
CA PRO A 78 -13.48 -6.08 -10.05
C PRO A 78 -13.01 -7.45 -10.56
N SER A 79 -12.25 -7.50 -11.66
CA SER A 79 -11.71 -8.72 -12.26
C SER A 79 -10.28 -9.06 -11.81
N ALA A 80 -9.72 -8.29 -10.87
CA ALA A 80 -8.39 -8.50 -10.33
C ALA A 80 -8.44 -8.89 -8.84
N SER A 81 -7.41 -9.58 -8.39
CA SER A 81 -7.13 -9.78 -6.98
C SER A 81 -5.78 -9.19 -6.59
N LEU A 82 -5.65 -8.77 -5.33
CA LEU A 82 -4.38 -8.28 -4.79
C LEU A 82 -4.18 -8.77 -3.36
N ASP A 83 -3.12 -9.55 -3.17
CA ASP A 83 -2.54 -9.78 -1.87
C ASP A 83 -1.38 -8.80 -1.65
N ILE A 84 -1.45 -8.02 -0.57
CA ILE A 84 -0.48 -7.00 -0.23
C ILE A 84 0.02 -7.18 1.21
N CYS A 85 1.34 -7.25 1.37
CA CYS A 85 1.96 -7.52 2.67
C CYS A 85 3.18 -6.64 2.96
N GLY A 86 3.23 -6.03 4.15
CA GLY A 86 4.43 -5.40 4.68
C GLY A 86 4.85 -4.09 3.99
N VAL A 87 3.90 -3.33 3.44
CA VAL A 87 4.15 -2.07 2.72
C VAL A 87 3.61 -0.87 3.48
N VAL A 88 4.24 0.29 3.33
CA VAL A 88 3.71 1.58 3.79
C VAL A 88 3.12 2.34 2.61
N LEU A 89 1.83 2.69 2.66
CA LEU A 89 1.14 3.48 1.64
C LEU A 89 0.79 4.87 2.20
N ALA A 90 1.32 5.92 1.56
CA ALA A 90 1.20 7.28 2.06
C ALA A 90 0.77 8.31 0.99
N ASN A 91 0.26 9.45 1.46
CA ASN A 91 0.01 10.66 0.66
C ASN A 91 -0.95 10.48 -0.52
N SER A 92 -2.02 9.70 -0.36
CA SER A 92 -3.13 9.67 -1.34
C SER A 92 -4.10 10.84 -1.14
N ASP A 93 -4.54 11.48 -2.23
CA ASP A 93 -5.64 12.46 -2.21
C ASP A 93 -7.03 11.78 -2.18
N SER A 94 -7.06 10.45 -2.08
CA SER A 94 -8.28 9.65 -1.94
C SER A 94 -7.99 8.41 -1.07
N ALA A 95 -8.66 7.29 -1.33
CA ALA A 95 -8.30 6.03 -0.73
C ALA A 95 -6.93 5.55 -1.24
N ALA A 96 -5.97 5.26 -0.36
CA ALA A 96 -4.65 4.77 -0.76
C ALA A 96 -4.72 3.42 -1.47
N LEU A 97 -5.54 2.50 -0.97
CA LEU A 97 -5.89 1.25 -1.64
C LEU A 97 -7.39 1.18 -1.85
N LYS A 98 -7.82 0.95 -3.09
CA LYS A 98 -9.23 0.88 -3.47
C LYS A 98 -9.55 -0.39 -4.23
N PHE A 99 -10.43 -1.22 -3.68
CA PHE A 99 -11.10 -2.30 -4.40
C PHE A 99 -12.42 -1.77 -4.99
N SER A 100 -12.53 -1.73 -6.32
CA SER A 100 -13.60 -1.00 -7.04
C SER A 100 -14.86 -1.82 -7.34
N GLY A 101 -15.02 -3.02 -6.77
CA GLY A 101 -16.18 -3.91 -6.95
C GLY A 101 -16.03 -5.16 -6.09
N ALA A 102 -16.45 -6.33 -6.58
CA ALA A 102 -16.32 -7.62 -5.89
C ALA A 102 -14.88 -8.17 -5.86
N GLY A 103 -13.89 -7.29 -5.67
CA GLY A 103 -12.49 -7.66 -5.65
C GLY A 103 -12.15 -8.60 -4.48
N HIS A 104 -11.11 -9.40 -4.68
CA HIS A 104 -10.60 -10.35 -3.69
C HIS A 104 -9.18 -9.98 -3.29
N GLY A 105 -8.79 -10.32 -2.06
CA GLY A 105 -7.43 -10.07 -1.62
C GLY A 105 -7.22 -10.16 -0.12
N TRP A 106 -5.95 -10.14 0.25
CA TRP A 106 -5.47 -10.10 1.61
C TRP A 106 -4.56 -8.90 1.82
N VAL A 107 -4.96 -8.00 2.72
CA VAL A 107 -4.17 -6.86 3.18
C VAL A 107 -3.59 -7.20 4.55
N ASP A 108 -2.28 -7.33 4.64
CA ASP A 108 -1.60 -7.83 5.85
C ASP A 108 -0.37 -7.01 6.20
N HIS A 109 -0.18 -6.63 7.48
CA HIS A 109 1.00 -5.84 7.89
C HIS A 109 1.23 -4.56 7.05
N VAL A 110 0.16 -3.97 6.50
CA VAL A 110 0.23 -2.74 5.73
C VAL A 110 0.06 -1.55 6.66
N THR A 111 0.88 -0.51 6.47
CA THR A 111 0.70 0.78 7.13
C THR A 111 0.08 1.76 6.16
N PHE A 112 -1.09 2.29 6.49
CA PHE A 112 -1.74 3.39 5.77
C PHE A 112 -1.54 4.67 6.58
N CYS A 113 -0.88 5.68 6.00
CA CYS A 113 -0.66 6.95 6.70
C CYS A 113 -0.83 8.18 5.82
N ALA A 114 -1.38 9.27 6.37
CA ALA A 114 -1.52 10.56 5.67
C ALA A 114 -2.26 10.47 4.32
N ASN A 115 -3.30 9.64 4.26
CA ASN A 115 -4.15 9.48 3.08
C ASN A 115 -5.47 10.23 3.25
N TYR A 116 -6.28 10.39 2.21
CA TYR A 116 -7.65 10.87 2.40
C TYR A 116 -8.52 9.81 3.08
N ASP A 117 -8.54 8.60 2.52
CA ASP A 117 -8.98 7.38 3.20
C ASP A 117 -7.82 6.37 3.19
N GLY A 118 -7.68 5.51 4.20
CA GLY A 118 -6.62 4.49 4.18
C GLY A 118 -6.92 3.38 3.17
N LEU A 119 -8.00 2.64 3.44
CA LEU A 119 -8.47 1.53 2.62
C LEU A 119 -9.94 1.74 2.25
N TYR A 120 -10.27 1.46 0.99
CA TYR A 120 -11.62 1.50 0.46
C TYR A 120 -11.96 0.16 -0.20
N PHE A 121 -13.13 -0.39 0.07
CA PHE A 121 -13.68 -1.48 -0.74
C PHE A 121 -15.19 -1.37 -0.94
N TRP A 122 -15.63 -1.92 -2.07
CA TRP A 122 -17.01 -1.87 -2.55
C TRP A 122 -17.79 -3.13 -2.16
N GLN A 123 -19.08 -3.14 -2.46
CA GLN A 123 -19.98 -4.27 -2.17
C GLN A 123 -19.46 -5.61 -2.73
N ASN A 124 -19.74 -6.70 -2.02
CA ASN A 124 -19.32 -8.08 -2.37
C ASN A 124 -17.81 -8.32 -2.43
N SER A 125 -16.97 -7.44 -1.89
CA SER A 125 -15.52 -7.70 -1.80
C SER A 125 -15.24 -8.78 -0.75
N ALA A 126 -14.58 -9.88 -1.13
CA ALA A 126 -14.18 -10.92 -0.17
C ALA A 126 -12.73 -10.67 0.29
N MET A 127 -12.58 -9.73 1.22
CA MET A 127 -11.29 -9.26 1.72
C MET A 127 -10.93 -9.85 3.09
N LYS A 128 -9.64 -10.06 3.31
CA LYS A 128 -9.04 -10.23 4.65
C LYS A 128 -8.14 -9.04 4.96
N ILE A 129 -8.31 -8.41 6.12
CA ILE A 129 -7.53 -7.23 6.54
C ILE A 129 -6.99 -7.48 7.95
N THR A 130 -5.69 -7.70 8.07
CA THR A 130 -5.06 -8.11 9.33
C THR A 130 -3.77 -7.39 9.63
N SER A 131 -3.49 -7.20 10.92
CA SER A 131 -2.19 -6.69 11.41
C SER A 131 -1.78 -5.34 10.80
N CYS A 132 -2.74 -4.52 10.36
CA CYS A 132 -2.46 -3.24 9.71
C CYS A 132 -2.38 -2.09 10.71
N ILE A 133 -1.62 -1.06 10.35
CA ILE A 133 -1.63 0.25 11.01
C ILE A 133 -2.36 1.23 10.10
N ILE A 134 -3.38 1.93 10.60
CA ILE A 134 -4.25 2.80 9.80
C ILE A 134 -4.40 4.15 10.50
N ALA A 135 -3.52 5.09 10.18
CA ALA A 135 -3.35 6.29 10.97
C ALA A 135 -3.37 7.57 10.14
N ASN A 136 -3.82 8.66 10.73
CA ASN A 136 -3.70 10.01 10.17
C ASN A 136 -4.33 10.17 8.77
N SER A 137 -5.39 9.42 8.44
CA SER A 137 -6.16 9.73 7.24
C SER A 137 -6.96 11.02 7.47
N THR A 138 -7.19 11.83 6.43
CA THR A 138 -7.95 13.08 6.58
C THR A 138 -9.46 12.85 6.75
N ARG A 139 -9.95 11.65 6.41
CA ARG A 139 -11.36 11.25 6.57
C ARG A 139 -11.51 9.94 7.35
N TYR A 140 -11.54 8.77 6.70
CA TYR A 140 -11.67 7.48 7.37
C TYR A 140 -10.39 6.66 7.32
N GLY A 141 -10.17 5.80 8.32
CA GLY A 141 -9.14 4.76 8.23
C GLY A 141 -9.54 3.71 7.19
N VAL A 142 -10.66 3.05 7.43
CA VAL A 142 -11.29 2.10 6.49
C VAL A 142 -12.67 2.59 6.09
N TYR A 143 -12.90 2.67 4.78
CA TYR A 143 -14.19 3.01 4.19
C TYR A 143 -14.81 1.77 3.53
N CYS A 144 -15.92 1.32 4.09
CA CYS A 144 -16.76 0.27 3.52
C CYS A 144 -17.98 0.89 2.84
N HIS A 145 -18.25 0.49 1.59
CA HIS A 145 -19.55 0.74 0.96
C HIS A 145 -20.61 -0.22 1.53
N SER A 146 -21.90 0.15 1.48
CA SER A 146 -22.99 -0.69 2.00
C SER A 146 -23.01 -2.08 1.33
N GLU A 147 -23.47 -3.11 2.06
CA GLU A 147 -23.51 -4.53 1.65
C GLU A 147 -22.12 -5.15 1.40
N TYR A 148 -21.44 -5.58 2.46
CA TYR A 148 -20.13 -6.22 2.39
C TYR A 148 -20.20 -7.69 2.77
N ASP A 149 -19.34 -8.51 2.14
CA ASP A 149 -19.05 -9.89 2.54
C ASP A 149 -17.58 -9.96 2.99
N LEU A 150 -17.24 -9.11 3.98
CA LEU A 150 -15.92 -9.12 4.60
C LEU A 150 -15.76 -10.41 5.37
N ARG A 151 -14.77 -11.21 4.95
CA ARG A 151 -14.52 -12.50 5.60
C ARG A 151 -13.81 -12.34 6.93
N TRP A 152 -12.92 -11.34 7.08
CA TRP A 152 -12.12 -11.20 8.29
C TRP A 152 -11.40 -9.84 8.40
N MET A 153 -11.66 -9.09 9.47
CA MET A 153 -10.90 -7.90 9.86
C MET A 153 -10.50 -8.03 11.33
N ALA A 154 -9.20 -8.07 11.63
CA ALA A 154 -8.73 -8.26 13.02
C ALA A 154 -7.29 -7.77 13.23
N TYR A 155 -6.95 -7.48 14.49
CA TYR A 155 -5.59 -7.09 14.91
C TYR A 155 -5.07 -5.83 14.20
N ASN A 156 -5.97 -4.94 13.81
CA ASN A 156 -5.61 -3.67 13.18
C ASN A 156 -5.56 -2.58 14.26
N ASP A 157 -4.57 -1.70 14.16
CA ASP A 157 -4.48 -0.51 15.00
C ASP A 157 -4.81 0.72 14.17
N ALA A 158 -5.74 1.55 14.64
CA ALA A 158 -6.24 2.68 13.89
C ALA A 158 -6.44 3.90 14.81
N TRP A 159 -5.94 5.05 14.40
CA TRP A 159 -6.07 6.30 15.16
C TRP A 159 -5.96 7.54 14.28
N SER A 160 -6.37 8.69 14.82
CA SER A 160 -6.27 9.99 14.14
C SER A 160 -6.96 10.05 12.76
N ASN A 161 -8.10 9.38 12.62
CA ASN A 161 -8.95 9.43 11.43
C ASN A 161 -10.22 10.25 11.75
N PRO A 162 -10.35 11.53 11.32
CA PRO A 162 -11.35 12.46 11.84
C PRO A 162 -12.81 12.07 11.67
N SER A 163 -13.14 11.33 10.60
CA SER A 163 -14.51 10.83 10.37
C SER A 163 -14.76 9.48 11.05
N GLY A 164 -13.71 8.81 11.54
CA GLY A 164 -13.75 7.52 12.20
C GLY A 164 -12.66 6.57 11.68
N ASN A 165 -12.17 5.69 12.56
CA ASN A 165 -11.24 4.62 12.17
C ASN A 165 -11.88 3.67 11.16
N TYR A 166 -13.17 3.41 11.34
CA TYR A 166 -13.99 2.54 10.53
C TYR A 166 -15.29 3.27 10.25
N ARG A 167 -15.74 3.31 8.99
CA ARG A 167 -17.10 3.78 8.67
C ARG A 167 -18.13 2.82 9.28
N GLU A 168 -19.34 3.29 9.57
CA GLU A 168 -20.43 2.52 10.22
C GLU A 168 -20.70 1.13 9.62
N TYR A 169 -20.46 0.95 8.33
CA TYR A 169 -20.59 -0.34 7.63
C TYR A 169 -19.31 -1.18 7.63
N CYS A 170 -18.33 -0.87 8.45
CA CYS A 170 -17.14 -1.69 8.59
C CYS A 170 -17.27 -2.51 9.87
N PRO A 171 -17.00 -3.82 9.84
CA PRO A 171 -16.86 -4.60 11.06
C PRO A 171 -15.66 -4.07 11.84
N SER A 172 -15.89 -3.77 13.12
CA SER A 172 -14.90 -3.24 14.06
C SER A 172 -14.43 -4.31 15.03
#